data_AF-A0A1T5EI07-F1
#
_entry.id   AF-A0A1T5EI07-F1
#
_cell.length_a   1.000
_cell.length_b   1.000
_cell.length_c   1.000
_cell.angle_alpha   90.00
_cell.angle_beta   90.00
_cell.angle_gamma   90.00
#
_symmetry.space_group_name_H-M   'P 1'
#
loop_
_entity.id
_entity.type
_entity.pdbx_description
1 polymer ?
#
loop_
_entity_poly.entity_id
_entity_poly.type
_entity_poly.pdbx_seq_one_letter_code
_entity_poly.pdbx_strand_id
1 'polypeptide(L)'
;MYKNDGYVRRYSESFKLKVLAELTKGNHSKRQIALTYGIQSSTINVWIKKYDRKDLMNTRVTVQTDDELSRIKALQKELKQLKDLLIKKDLDKL
;
A
#
# COMPACT_ATOMS: atom_id res chain seq x y z
N MET A 1 -8.49 5.43 -34.55
CA MET A 1 -7.53 4.73 -33.68
C MET A 1 -6.55 5.77 -33.15
N TYR A 2 -6.61 6.14 -31.87
CA TYR A 2 -5.75 7.19 -31.32
C TYR A 2 -4.31 6.68 -31.29
N LYS A 3 -3.43 7.33 -32.07
CA LYS A 3 -1.99 7.10 -31.99
C LYS A 3 -1.53 7.68 -30.65
N ASN A 4 -1.12 6.80 -29.73
CA ASN A 4 -0.45 7.21 -28.51
C ASN A 4 0.98 7.66 -28.87
N ASP A 5 1.12 8.81 -29.53
CA ASP A 5 2.39 9.48 -29.83
C ASP A 5 2.94 10.17 -28.56
N GLY A 6 2.86 9.47 -27.43
CA GLY A 6 3.30 10.00 -26.15
C GLY A 6 4.82 10.18 -26.14
N TYR A 7 5.27 11.40 -25.82
CA TYR A 7 6.68 11.68 -25.60
C TYR A 7 7.22 10.85 -24.42
N VAL A 8 8.08 9.88 -24.73
CA VAL A 8 8.77 9.08 -23.70
C VAL A 8 9.95 9.88 -23.15
N ARG A 9 9.76 10.54 -22.01
CA ARG A 9 10.88 11.17 -21.29
C ARG A 9 11.82 10.09 -20.73
N ARG A 10 13.08 10.12 -21.16
CA ARG A 10 14.14 9.23 -20.65
C ARG A 10 14.92 9.97 -19.57
N TYR A 11 15.17 9.29 -18.46
CA TYR A 11 15.94 9.82 -17.34
C TYR A 11 17.18 8.95 -17.15
N SER A 12 18.31 9.61 -16.85
CA SER A 12 19.56 8.93 -16.50
C SER A 12 19.40 8.11 -15.23
N GLU A 13 20.20 7.04 -15.10
CA GLU A 13 20.10 6.15 -13.93
C GLU A 13 20.50 6.87 -12.63
N SER A 14 21.53 7.71 -12.70
CA SER A 14 21.97 8.57 -11.59
C SER A 14 20.85 9.49 -11.09
N PHE A 15 20.07 10.06 -11.99
CA PHE A 15 18.94 10.91 -11.62
C PHE A 15 17.85 10.12 -10.89
N LYS A 16 17.51 8.91 -11.37
CA LYS A 16 16.52 8.05 -10.71
C LYS A 16 16.94 7.71 -9.28
N LEU A 17 18.22 7.36 -9.10
CA LEU A 17 18.77 7.03 -7.78
C LEU A 17 18.77 8.24 -6.84
N LYS A 18 19.11 9.43 -7.35
CA LYS A 18 19.04 10.69 -6.58
C LYS A 18 17.62 10.93 -6.05
N VAL A 19 16.60 10.79 -6.90
CA VAL A 19 15.20 10.98 -6.53
C VAL A 19 14.75 9.97 -5.47
N LEU A 20 15.15 8.69 -5.60
CA LEU A 20 14.82 7.65 -4.61
C LEU A 20 15.54 7.85 -3.27
N ALA A 21 16.80 8.30 -3.30
CA ALA A 21 17.55 8.63 -2.10
C ALA A 21 16.90 9.79 -1.35
N GLU A 22 16.45 10.82 -2.06
CA GLU A 22 15.69 11.93 -1.47
C GLU A 22 14.36 11.49 -0.89
N LEU A 23 13.66 10.56 -1.55
CA LEU A 23 12.44 9.95 -1.02
C LEU A 23 12.70 9.18 0.29
N THR A 24 13.85 8.52 0.38
CA THR A 24 14.24 7.71 1.56
C THR A 24 14.53 8.59 2.77
N LYS A 25 15.00 9.82 2.56
CA LYS A 25 15.24 10.78 3.65
C LYS A 25 13.95 11.22 4.36
N GLY A 26 12.78 11.03 3.74
CA GLY A 26 11.48 11.33 4.36
C GLY A 26 11.12 12.82 4.43
N ASN A 27 11.99 13.72 3.97
CA ASN A 27 11.76 15.18 4.05
C ASN A 27 10.64 15.67 3.12
N HIS A 28 10.40 14.97 2.01
CA HIS A 28 9.44 15.38 0.99
C HIS A 28 8.57 14.21 0.56
N SER A 29 7.27 14.47 0.37
CA SER A 29 6.34 13.50 -0.21
C SER A 29 6.66 13.26 -1.68
N LYS A 30 6.25 12.10 -2.21
CA LYS A 30 6.33 11.76 -3.65
C LYS A 30 5.78 12.87 -4.55
N ARG A 31 4.70 13.53 -4.11
CA ARG A 31 4.05 14.61 -4.85
C ARG A 31 4.91 15.87 -4.89
N GLN A 32 5.53 16.24 -3.76
CA GLN A 32 6.43 17.39 -3.71
C GLN A 32 7.66 17.15 -4.59
N ILE A 33 8.29 15.99 -4.46
CA ILE A 33 9.45 15.61 -5.29
C ILE A 33 9.08 15.62 -6.78
N ALA A 34 7.92 15.08 -7.14
CA ALA A 34 7.40 15.13 -8.51
C ALA A 34 7.27 16.56 -9.04
N LEU A 35 6.72 17.48 -8.24
CA LEU A 35 6.58 18.89 -8.59
C LEU A 35 7.93 19.59 -8.72
N THR A 36 8.84 19.39 -7.77
CA THR A 36 10.18 20.00 -7.76
C THR A 36 10.99 19.61 -8.99
N TYR A 37 10.92 18.34 -9.40
CA TYR A 37 11.68 17.83 -10.55
C TYR A 37 10.90 17.86 -11.88
N GLY A 38 9.64 18.34 -11.88
CA GLY A 38 8.80 18.37 -13.09
C GLY A 38 8.52 16.99 -13.69
N ILE A 39 8.49 15.96 -12.85
CA ILE A 39 8.22 14.57 -13.24
C ILE A 39 6.85 14.12 -12.74
N GLN A 40 6.25 13.14 -13.40
CA GLN A 40 4.99 12.59 -12.95
C GLN A 40 5.23 11.66 -11.75
N SER A 41 4.38 11.73 -10.72
CA SER A 41 4.47 10.84 -9.55
C SER A 41 4.35 9.35 -9.92
N SER A 42 3.64 9.03 -11.01
CA SER A 42 3.58 7.68 -11.58
C SER A 42 4.95 7.19 -12.07
N THR A 43 5.79 8.08 -12.61
CA THR A 43 7.16 7.75 -13.03
C THR A 43 8.03 7.33 -11.84
N ILE A 44 7.88 8.02 -10.70
CA ILE A 44 8.57 7.65 -9.46
C ILE A 44 8.13 6.25 -9.00
N ASN A 45 6.83 5.92 -9.09
CA ASN A 45 6.33 4.58 -8.76
C ASN A 45 6.91 3.50 -9.69
N VAL A 46 7.13 3.80 -10.98
CA VAL A 46 7.80 2.88 -11.91
C VAL A 46 9.24 2.63 -11.48
N TRP A 47 9.98 3.66 -11.04
CA TRP A 47 11.34 3.48 -10.53
C TRP A 47 11.37 2.69 -9.22
N ILE A 48 10.47 2.99 -8.28
CA ILE A 48 10.34 2.21 -7.04
C ILE A 48 10.17 0.72 -7.34
N LYS A 49 9.32 0.37 -8.32
CA LYS A 49 9.15 -1.02 -8.79
C LYS A 49 10.41 -1.55 -9.48
N LYS A 50 11.07 -0.75 -10.32
CA LYS A 50 12.28 -1.15 -11.05
C LYS A 50 13.43 -1.52 -10.12
N TYR A 51 13.60 -0.78 -9.02
CA TYR A 51 14.67 -1.00 -8.05
C TYR A 51 14.23 -1.80 -6.82
N ASP A 52 13.06 -2.45 -6.87
CA ASP A 52 12.46 -3.23 -5.78
C ASP A 52 12.44 -2.55 -4.40
N ARG A 53 12.26 -1.22 -4.37
CA ARG A 53 12.23 -0.42 -3.13
C ARG A 53 10.86 -0.45 -2.46
N LYS A 54 10.45 -1.64 -2.00
CA LYS A 54 9.15 -1.86 -1.33
C LYS A 54 8.97 -0.99 -0.09
N ASP A 55 10.06 -0.62 0.56
CA ASP A 55 10.12 0.32 1.68
C ASP A 55 9.57 1.72 1.32
N LEU A 56 9.72 2.13 0.07
CA LEU A 56 9.24 3.42 -0.44
C LEU A 56 7.83 3.32 -1.04
N MET A 57 7.20 2.14 -1.08
CA MET A 57 5.81 2.04 -1.51
C MET A 57 4.89 2.71 -0.49
N ASN A 58 3.78 3.29 -0.96
CA ASN A 58 2.80 3.83 -0.02
C ASN A 58 2.20 2.65 0.74
N THR A 59 2.66 2.41 1.97
CA THR A 59 1.93 1.59 2.93
C THR A 59 0.60 2.29 3.14
N ARG A 60 -0.46 1.75 2.55
CA ARG A 60 -1.81 2.26 2.74
C ARG A 60 -2.19 1.89 4.17
N VAL A 61 -1.85 2.76 5.13
CA VAL A 61 -2.34 2.65 6.50
C VAL A 61 -3.82 3.00 6.43
N THR A 62 -4.67 1.98 6.37
CA THR A 62 -6.09 2.16 6.66
C THR A 62 -6.16 2.57 8.13
N VAL A 63 -6.54 3.82 8.40
CA VAL A 63 -6.87 4.25 9.75
C VAL A 63 -8.17 3.55 10.10
N GLN A 64 -8.06 2.33 10.62
CA GLN A 64 -9.17 1.69 11.33
C GLN A 64 -9.27 2.47 12.63
N THR A 65 -10.43 3.09 12.85
CA THR A 65 -10.72 3.71 14.15
C THR A 65 -10.64 2.64 15.24
N ASP A 66 -10.24 2.98 16.46
CA ASP A 66 -10.08 2.00 17.57
C ASP A 66 -11.36 1.16 17.83
N ASP A 67 -12.52 1.71 17.45
CA ASP A 67 -13.82 1.03 17.49
C ASP A 67 -13.92 -0.14 16.51
N GLU A 68 -13.35 -0.03 15.31
CA GLU A 68 -13.36 -1.11 14.31
C GLU A 68 -12.55 -2.32 14.76
N LEU A 69 -11.39 -2.09 15.37
CA LEU A 69 -10.54 -3.12 15.99
C LEU A 69 -11.27 -3.84 17.13
N SER A 70 -11.98 -3.09 17.96
CA SER A 70 -12.78 -3.62 19.06
C SER A 70 -13.95 -4.46 18.53
N ARG A 71 -14.62 -4.01 17.46
CA ARG A 71 -15.72 -4.74 16.81
C ARG A 71 -15.25 -6.04 16.17
N ILE A 72 -14.10 -6.04 15.50
CA ILE A 72 -13.51 -7.25 14.90
C ILE A 72 -13.20 -8.30 15.97
N LYS A 73 -12.61 -7.89 17.10
CA LYS A 73 -12.34 -8.81 18.22
C LYS A 73 -13.61 -9.38 18.84
N ALA A 74 -14.65 -8.57 19.01
CA ALA A 74 -15.94 -9.02 19.52
C ALA A 74 -16.58 -10.07 18.58
N LEU A 75 -16.60 -9.79 17.27
CA LEU A 75 -17.14 -10.71 16.26
C LEU A 75 -16.36 -12.03 16.19
N GLN A 76 -15.03 -11.99 16.33
CA GLN A 76 -14.21 -13.21 16.39
C GLN A 76 -14.55 -14.07 17.62
N LYS A 77 -14.83 -13.44 18.77
CA LYS A 77 -15.23 -14.15 19.98
C LYS A 77 -16.61 -14.80 19.84
N GLU A 78 -17.57 -14.09 19.26
CA GLU A 78 -18.91 -14.62 18.98
C GLU A 78 -18.85 -15.81 18.03
N LEU A 79 -18.06 -15.72 16.95
CA LEU A 79 -17.86 -16.83 16.02
C LEU A 79 -17.27 -18.07 16.70
N LYS A 80 -16.33 -17.88 17.62
CA LYS A 80 -15.77 -19.01 18.40
C LYS A 80 -16.85 -19.66 19.27
N GLN A 81 -17.62 -18.85 20.01
CA GLN A 81 -18.69 -19.35 20.87
C GLN A 81 -19.77 -20.10 20.06
N LEU A 82 -20.17 -19.57 18.91
CA LEU A 82 -21.14 -20.22 18.03
C LEU A 82 -20.62 -21.55 17.48
N LYS A 83 -19.35 -21.62 17.09
CA LYS A 83 -18.72 -22.88 16.64
C LYS A 83 -18.70 -23.92 17.77
N ASP A 84 -18.32 -23.53 18.98
CA ASP A 84 -18.28 -24.44 20.13
C ASP A 84 -19.68 -24.94 20.49
N LEU A 85 -20.70 -24.08 20.41
CA LEU A 85 -22.10 -24.47 20.62
C LEU A 85 -22.63 -25.41 19.54
N LEU A 86 -22.24 -25.19 18.28
CA LEU A 86 -22.62 -26.09 17.18
C LEU A 86 -22.04 -27.48 17.41
N ILE A 87 -20.75 -27.57 17.75
CA ILE A 87 -20.07 -28.84 18.05
C ILE A 87 -20.77 -29.56 19.20
N LYS A 88 -21.14 -28.86 20.28
CA LYS A 88 -21.90 -29.46 21.39
C LYS A 88 -23.28 -29.98 20.95
N LYS A 89 -24.01 -29.19 20.16
CA LYS A 89 -25.34 -29.58 19.67
C LYS A 89 -25.30 -30.78 18.72
N ASP A 90 -24.24 -30.91 17.94
CA ASP A 90 -24.02 -32.06 17.06
C ASP A 90 -23.62 -33.31 17.86
N LEU A 91 -22.93 -33.15 18.99
CA LEU A 91 -22.62 -34.24 19.93
C LEU A 91 -23.83 -34.71 20.74
N ASP A 92 -24.74 -33.81 21.12
CA ASP A 92 -25.98 -34.14 21.85
C ASP A 92 -27.04 -34.82 20.95
N LYS A 93 -26.84 -34.83 19.62
CA LYS A 93 -27.72 -35.48 18.64
C LYS A 93 -27.26 -36.88 18.21
N LEU A 94 -26.11 -37.34 18.72
CA LEU A 94 -25.59 -38.71 18.57
C LEU A 94 -26.04 -39.56 19.75
#